data_AF-A0A965HMH8-F1
#
_entry.id   AF-A0A965HMH8-F1
#
_cell.length_a   1.000
_cell.length_b   1.000
_cell.length_c   1.000
_cell.angle_alpha   90.00
_cell.angle_beta   90.00
_cell.angle_gamma   90.00
#
_symmetry.space_group_name_H-M   'P 1'
#
loop_
_entity.id
_entity.type
_entity.pdbx_description
1 polymer ?
#
loop_
_entity_poly.entity_id
_entity_poly.type
_entity_poly.pdbx_seq_one_letter_code
_entity_poly.pdbx_strand_id
1 'polypeptide(L)'
;MSQANDFGSTNPHALAVILEASETRSIIAATDIFDIKGILLWSRNQPVSANLQQRLMSRPLKQPIETSLKAEDGVSPQTLRAAVIGLIEGGGPLAPLLVPHGGALQRGAFSIRLHPVVQLLLSASQTARPTLFQHAIEAMAVAGALMSARSGGNEREIALAMSAGLLHDI
;
A
#
# COMPACT_ATOMS: atom_id res chain seq x y z
N MET A 1 -23.84 -21.50 -10.50
CA MET A 1 -22.89 -20.50 -11.04
C MET A 1 -21.82 -20.28 -9.98
N SER A 2 -20.66 -20.92 -10.13
CA SER A 2 -19.55 -20.80 -9.19
C SER A 2 -18.83 -19.49 -9.48
N GLN A 3 -18.84 -18.55 -8.54
CA GLN A 3 -17.96 -17.39 -8.60
C GLN A 3 -16.52 -17.92 -8.53
N ALA A 4 -15.80 -17.85 -9.64
CA ALA A 4 -14.37 -18.08 -9.64
C ALA A 4 -13.75 -16.98 -8.77
N ASN A 5 -13.05 -17.42 -7.73
CA ASN A 5 -12.35 -16.55 -6.80
C ASN A 5 -11.21 -15.87 -7.59
N ASP A 6 -11.46 -14.68 -8.14
CA ASP A 6 -10.48 -13.89 -8.90
C ASP A 6 -9.29 -13.44 -8.02
N PHE A 7 -9.43 -13.60 -6.70
CA PHE A 7 -8.34 -13.56 -5.72
C PHE A 7 -7.50 -14.84 -5.69
N GLY A 8 -7.53 -15.71 -6.71
CA GLY A 8 -6.72 -16.92 -6.81
C GLY A 8 -5.49 -16.76 -7.72
N SER A 9 -5.49 -15.75 -8.58
CA SER A 9 -4.37 -15.45 -9.49
C SER A 9 -3.57 -14.27 -8.96
N THR A 10 -2.26 -14.46 -8.81
CA THR A 10 -1.29 -13.39 -8.56
C THR A 10 -1.51 -12.25 -9.54
N ASN A 11 -1.61 -11.01 -9.06
CA ASN A 11 -1.63 -9.85 -9.94
C ASN A 11 -0.22 -9.67 -10.53
N PRO A 12 0.00 -9.87 -11.85
CA PRO A 12 1.33 -9.83 -12.44
C PRO A 12 2.02 -8.47 -12.27
N HIS A 13 1.22 -7.39 -12.30
CA HIS A 13 1.70 -6.03 -12.09
C HIS A 13 2.14 -5.81 -10.64
N ALA A 14 1.34 -6.29 -9.67
CA ALA A 14 1.70 -6.21 -8.25
C ALA A 14 3.00 -6.98 -7.96
N LEU A 15 3.14 -8.20 -8.49
CA LEU A 15 4.35 -8.99 -8.32
C LEU A 15 5.60 -8.30 -8.92
N ALA A 16 5.47 -7.71 -10.11
CA ALA A 16 6.57 -6.97 -10.73
C ALA A 16 7.03 -5.79 -9.87
N VAL A 17 6.09 -4.99 -9.35
CA VAL A 17 6.38 -3.86 -8.47
C VAL A 17 7.02 -4.31 -7.15
N ILE A 18 6.55 -5.42 -6.57
CA ILE A 18 7.13 -6.01 -5.35
C ILE A 18 8.55 -6.49 -5.60
N LEU A 19 8.81 -7.17 -6.73
CA LEU A 19 10.15 -7.64 -7.08
C LEU A 19 11.12 -6.48 -7.28
N GLU A 20 10.72 -5.47 -8.04
CA GLU A 20 11.54 -4.26 -8.25
C GLU A 20 11.84 -3.55 -6.91
N ALA A 21 10.83 -3.40 -6.06
CA ALA A 21 11.03 -2.79 -4.74
C ALA A 21 11.94 -3.62 -3.83
N SER A 22 11.94 -4.95 -3.95
CA SER A 22 12.77 -5.85 -3.13
C SER A 22 14.27 -5.71 -3.39
N GLU A 23 14.69 -5.06 -4.48
CA GLU A 23 16.10 -4.77 -4.75
C GLU A 23 16.70 -3.78 -3.75
N THR A 24 15.87 -2.90 -3.17
CA THR A 24 16.33 -1.83 -2.26
C THR A 24 15.57 -1.77 -0.94
N ARG A 25 14.45 -2.48 -0.81
CA ARG A 25 13.64 -2.56 0.42
C ARG A 25 13.58 -4.00 0.95
N SER A 26 13.58 -4.16 2.27
CA SER A 26 13.41 -5.48 2.90
C SER A 26 11.96 -5.96 2.75
N ILE A 27 11.72 -6.79 1.72
CA ILE A 27 10.46 -7.51 1.52
C ILE A 27 10.72 -9.00 1.73
N ILE A 28 10.00 -9.60 2.68
CA ILE A 28 10.20 -10.99 3.09
C ILE A 28 8.89 -11.77 3.11
N ALA A 29 9.00 -13.10 3.11
CA ALA A 29 7.87 -13.99 3.36
C ALA A 29 7.45 -13.95 4.83
N ALA A 30 6.25 -13.42 5.12
CA ALA A 30 5.65 -13.42 6.45
C ALA A 30 5.20 -14.83 6.89
N THR A 31 4.88 -15.70 5.93
CA THR A 31 4.50 -17.10 6.12
C THR A 31 5.17 -17.97 5.08
N ASP A 32 5.21 -19.27 5.32
CA ASP A 32 5.58 -20.23 4.28
C ASP A 32 4.64 -20.12 3.07
N ILE A 33 5.19 -20.21 1.87
CA ILE A 33 4.47 -20.13 0.60
C ILE A 33 4.41 -21.51 -0.01
N PHE A 34 3.20 -21.96 -0.35
CA PHE A 34 2.94 -23.28 -0.90
C PHE A 34 2.27 -23.20 -2.27
N ASP A 35 2.54 -24.19 -3.12
CA ASP A 35 1.76 -24.40 -4.34
C ASP A 35 0.37 -25.00 -4.04
N ILE A 36 -0.47 -25.11 -5.07
CA ILE A 36 -1.81 -25.72 -4.96
C ILE A 36 -1.79 -27.18 -4.47
N LYS A 37 -0.66 -27.89 -4.58
CA LYS A 37 -0.49 -29.28 -4.12
C LYS A 37 0.04 -29.34 -2.68
N GLY A 38 0.28 -28.20 -2.04
CA GLY A 38 0.81 -28.12 -0.68
C GLY A 38 2.33 -28.30 -0.59
N ILE A 39 3.06 -28.24 -1.71
CA ILE A 39 4.52 -28.31 -1.71
C ILE A 39 5.06 -26.94 -1.33
N LEU A 40 5.98 -26.91 -0.37
CA LEU A 40 6.68 -25.69 0.05
C LEU A 40 7.50 -25.12 -1.12
N LEU A 41 7.20 -23.88 -1.51
CA LEU A 41 7.93 -23.15 -2.53
C LEU A 41 8.97 -22.21 -1.93
N TRP A 42 8.61 -21.55 -0.83
CA TRP A 42 9.41 -20.52 -0.18
C TRP A 42 9.18 -20.53 1.33
N SER A 43 10.24 -20.51 2.12
CA SER A 43 10.14 -20.52 3.58
C SER A 43 9.86 -19.13 4.14
N ARG A 44 9.17 -19.07 5.28
CA ARG A 44 9.03 -17.87 6.10
C ARG A 44 10.40 -17.23 6.38
N ASN A 45 10.39 -15.89 6.47
CA ASN A 45 11.54 -15.01 6.68
C ASN A 45 12.58 -15.01 5.56
N GLN A 46 12.34 -15.72 4.46
CA GLN A 46 13.19 -15.59 3.27
C GLN A 46 12.85 -14.29 2.53
N PRO A 47 13.87 -13.54 2.07
CA PRO A 47 13.67 -12.36 1.25
C PRO A 47 13.06 -12.71 -0.10
N VAL A 48 12.31 -11.76 -0.66
CA VAL A 48 11.85 -11.82 -2.06
C VAL A 48 13.07 -11.73 -2.97
N SER A 49 13.10 -12.55 -4.02
CA SER A 49 14.22 -12.63 -4.97
C SER A 49 13.78 -13.15 -6.33
N ALA A 50 14.66 -13.05 -7.33
CA ALA A 50 14.44 -13.65 -8.65
C ALA A 50 14.19 -15.17 -8.61
N ASN A 51 14.76 -15.89 -7.62
CA ASN A 51 14.49 -17.33 -7.49
C ASN A 51 13.04 -17.61 -7.08
N LEU A 52 12.45 -16.76 -6.24
CA LEU A 52 11.02 -16.84 -5.93
C LEU A 52 10.20 -16.63 -7.21
N GLN A 53 10.50 -15.60 -8.00
CA GLN A 53 9.80 -15.34 -9.27
C GLN A 53 9.83 -16.55 -10.21
N GLN A 54 11.00 -17.17 -10.40
CA GLN A 54 11.15 -18.36 -11.25
C GLN A 54 10.27 -19.53 -10.76
N ARG A 55 10.18 -19.75 -9.44
CA ARG A 55 9.32 -20.79 -8.86
C ARG A 55 7.85 -20.49 -9.12
N LEU A 56 7.42 -19.23 -8.98
CA LEU A 56 6.04 -18.79 -9.24
C LEU A 56 5.63 -18.97 -10.70
N MET A 57 6.55 -18.82 -11.66
CA MET A 57 6.25 -19.08 -13.08
C MET A 57 5.99 -20.55 -13.37
N SER A 58 6.56 -21.46 -12.57
CA SER A 58 6.47 -22.91 -12.81
C SER A 58 5.32 -23.58 -12.06
N ARG A 59 4.77 -22.94 -11.02
CA ARG A 59 3.83 -23.58 -10.09
C ARG A 59 2.76 -22.60 -9.61
N PRO A 60 1.47 -22.91 -9.81
CA PRO A 60 0.39 -22.08 -9.28
C PRO A 60 0.33 -22.12 -7.76
N LEU A 61 0.02 -20.99 -7.15
CA LEU A 61 -0.03 -20.82 -5.70
C LEU A 61 -1.37 -21.24 -5.09
N LYS A 62 -1.34 -21.67 -3.82
CA LYS A 62 -2.55 -21.95 -3.04
C LYS A 62 -3.35 -20.69 -2.68
N GLN A 63 -2.67 -19.56 -2.52
CA GLN A 63 -3.23 -18.25 -2.19
C GLN A 63 -2.41 -17.16 -2.89
N PRO A 64 -2.94 -15.93 -3.08
CA PRO A 64 -2.17 -14.83 -3.65
C PRO A 64 -0.85 -14.63 -2.92
N ILE A 65 0.20 -14.32 -3.69
CA ILE A 65 1.54 -14.17 -3.11
C ILE A 65 1.59 -13.04 -2.09
N GLU A 66 0.83 -11.98 -2.33
CA GLU A 66 0.78 -10.74 -1.56
C GLU A 66 0.33 -10.98 -0.11
N THR A 67 -0.51 -12.00 0.14
CA THR A 67 -0.95 -12.35 1.50
C THR A 67 0.15 -13.02 2.33
N SER A 68 1.20 -13.51 1.66
CA SER A 68 2.31 -14.24 2.29
C SER A 68 3.55 -13.38 2.44
N LEU A 69 3.55 -12.16 1.92
CA LEU A 69 4.68 -11.24 1.90
C LEU A 69 4.44 -10.05 2.85
N LYS A 70 5.52 -9.44 3.33
CA LYS A 70 5.50 -8.17 4.07
C LYS A 70 6.73 -7.33 3.75
N ALA A 71 6.57 -6.01 3.75
CA ALA A 71 7.69 -5.08 3.82
C ALA A 71 7.99 -4.81 5.30
N GLU A 72 9.22 -5.07 5.75
CA GLU A 72 9.56 -4.94 7.19
C GLU A 72 9.58 -3.48 7.65
N ASP A 73 10.04 -2.59 6.77
CA ASP A 73 10.09 -1.14 6.91
C ASP A 73 9.04 -0.49 5.99
N GLY A 74 7.85 -1.09 5.94
CA GLY A 74 6.75 -0.61 5.09
C GLY A 74 6.20 0.75 5.50
N VAL A 75 5.37 1.32 4.64
CA VAL A 75 4.58 2.53 4.89
C VAL A 75 3.87 2.40 6.25
N SER A 76 3.98 3.45 7.06
CA SER A 76 3.44 3.52 8.41
C SER A 76 2.61 4.80 8.60
N PRO A 77 1.81 4.90 9.67
CA PRO A 77 1.10 6.14 9.98
C PRO A 77 2.05 7.36 10.10
N GLN A 78 3.28 7.12 10.57
CA GLN A 78 4.32 8.15 10.66
C GLN A 78 4.78 8.60 9.26
N THR A 79 5.03 7.67 8.34
CA THR A 79 5.45 8.04 6.97
C THR A 79 4.32 8.72 6.21
N LEU A 80 3.07 8.30 6.39
CA LEU A 80 1.90 8.96 5.77
C LEU A 80 1.74 10.39 6.28
N ARG A 81 1.85 10.60 7.60
CA ARG A 81 1.80 11.94 8.19
C ARG A 81 2.93 12.83 7.66
N ALA A 82 4.16 12.30 7.59
CA ALA A 82 5.30 13.04 7.06
C ALA A 82 5.09 13.43 5.58
N ALA A 83 4.55 12.53 4.76
CA ALA A 83 4.24 12.80 3.36
C ALA A 83 3.18 13.91 3.21
N VAL A 84 2.14 13.91 4.05
CA VAL A 84 1.13 14.99 4.07
C VAL A 84 1.75 16.33 4.48
N ILE A 85 2.63 16.33 5.48
CA ILE A 85 3.34 17.56 5.90
C ILE A 85 4.15 18.10 4.73
N GLY A 86 4.97 17.25 4.09
CA GLY A 86 5.78 17.64 2.93
C GLY A 86 4.94 18.15 1.76
N LEU A 87 3.77 17.54 1.50
CA LEU A 87 2.85 18.00 0.46
C LEU A 87 2.30 19.41 0.73
N ILE A 88 1.96 19.72 1.98
CA ILE A 88 1.44 21.03 2.38
C ILE A 88 2.56 22.08 2.36
N GLU A 89 3.73 21.76 2.91
CA GLU A 89 4.88 22.67 2.99
C GLU A 89 5.53 22.92 1.63
N GLY A 90 5.44 21.96 0.70
CA GLY A 90 6.01 22.06 -0.64
C GLY A 90 5.36 23.14 -1.53
N GLY A 91 4.24 23.72 -1.13
CA GLY A 91 3.63 24.87 -1.83
C GLY A 91 3.12 24.57 -3.24
N GLY A 92 2.80 23.30 -3.54
CA GLY A 92 2.32 22.88 -4.85
C GLY A 92 0.89 23.35 -5.18
N PRO A 93 0.34 22.98 -6.35
CA PRO A 93 -0.97 23.44 -6.82
C PRO A 93 -2.14 23.12 -5.87
N LEU A 94 -2.03 22.06 -5.08
CA LEU A 94 -3.03 21.67 -4.09
C LEU A 94 -2.92 22.45 -2.78
N ALA A 95 -1.82 23.17 -2.52
CA ALA A 95 -1.58 23.83 -1.24
C ALA A 95 -2.72 24.77 -0.80
N PRO A 96 -3.33 25.60 -1.66
CA PRO A 96 -4.45 26.46 -1.25
C PRO A 96 -5.66 25.68 -0.72
N LEU A 97 -5.88 24.45 -1.23
CA LEU A 97 -6.94 23.56 -0.76
C LEU A 97 -6.56 22.86 0.54
N LEU A 98 -5.29 22.47 0.72
CA LEU A 98 -4.85 21.62 1.83
C LEU A 98 -4.48 22.39 3.09
N VAL A 99 -3.85 23.56 2.95
CA VAL A 99 -3.34 24.38 4.07
C VAL A 99 -4.40 24.65 5.15
N PRO A 100 -5.65 25.06 4.82
CA PRO A 100 -6.67 25.31 5.83
C PRO A 100 -7.01 24.08 6.71
N HIS A 101 -6.75 22.87 6.20
CA HIS A 101 -7.10 21.61 6.85
C HIS A 101 -5.88 20.87 7.42
N GLY A 102 -4.68 21.45 7.37
CA GLY A 102 -3.42 20.75 7.64
C GLY A 102 -3.38 20.00 8.98
N GLY A 103 -3.88 20.62 10.06
CA GLY A 103 -3.95 19.97 11.38
C GLY A 103 -4.87 18.73 11.39
N ALA A 104 -6.00 18.81 10.69
CA ALA A 104 -6.93 17.69 10.57
C ALA A 104 -6.37 16.57 9.68
N LEU A 105 -5.71 16.92 8.57
CA LEU A 105 -5.06 15.97 7.68
C LEU A 105 -3.91 15.21 8.36
N GLN A 106 -3.08 15.89 9.16
CA GLN A 106 -2.01 15.24 9.91
C GLN A 106 -2.53 14.22 10.93
N ARG A 107 -3.60 14.56 11.65
CA ARG A 107 -4.26 13.63 12.59
C ARG A 107 -4.92 12.46 11.84
N GLY A 108 -5.66 12.76 10.78
CA GLY A 108 -6.29 11.78 9.92
C GLY A 108 -5.28 10.76 9.36
N ALA A 109 -4.17 11.23 8.81
CA ALA A 109 -3.08 10.37 8.29
C ALA A 109 -2.50 9.44 9.35
N PHE A 110 -2.30 9.94 10.58
CA PHE A 110 -1.80 9.13 11.69
C PHE A 110 -2.82 8.10 12.21
N SER A 111 -4.10 8.37 11.98
CA SER A 111 -5.22 7.50 12.37
C SER A 111 -5.51 6.39 11.34
N ILE A 112 -4.92 6.45 10.14
CA ILE A 112 -5.05 5.39 9.13
C ILE A 112 -4.46 4.07 9.66
N ARG A 113 -5.16 2.96 9.38
CA ARG A 113 -4.72 1.59 9.67
C ARG A 113 -4.75 0.81 8.38
N LEU A 114 -3.57 0.41 7.89
CA LEU A 114 -3.44 -0.33 6.65
C LEU A 114 -3.52 -1.83 6.92
N HIS A 115 -4.28 -2.54 6.09
CA HIS A 115 -4.18 -3.99 6.00
C HIS A 115 -2.77 -4.38 5.51
N PRO A 116 -2.15 -5.50 5.97
CA PRO A 116 -0.78 -5.85 5.61
C PRO A 116 -0.51 -5.92 4.10
N VAL A 117 -1.46 -6.47 3.32
CA VAL A 117 -1.35 -6.51 1.85
C VAL A 117 -1.30 -5.10 1.25
N VAL A 118 -2.15 -4.21 1.73
CA VAL A 118 -2.20 -2.81 1.28
C VAL A 118 -0.92 -2.09 1.66
N GLN A 119 -0.41 -2.32 2.88
CA GLN A 119 0.87 -1.79 3.31
C GLN A 119 2.00 -2.27 2.38
N LEU A 120 2.06 -3.56 2.06
CA LEU A 120 3.04 -4.12 1.15
C LEU A 120 2.99 -3.43 -0.22
N LEU A 121 1.81 -3.33 -0.82
CA LEU A 121 1.64 -2.73 -2.16
C LEU A 121 2.02 -1.24 -2.17
N LEU A 122 1.55 -0.47 -1.17
CA LEU A 122 1.95 0.94 -1.03
C LEU A 122 3.45 1.10 -0.81
N SER A 123 4.08 0.21 -0.04
CA SER A 123 5.53 0.25 0.22
C SER A 123 6.34 -0.09 -1.02
N ALA A 124 5.87 -1.07 -1.80
CA ALA A 124 6.50 -1.44 -3.06
C ALA A 124 6.36 -0.29 -4.08
N SER A 125 5.16 0.30 -4.20
CA SER A 125 4.93 1.48 -5.04
C SER A 125 5.76 2.68 -4.60
N GLN A 126 5.91 2.93 -3.29
CA GLN A 126 6.75 4.01 -2.76
C GLN A 126 8.20 3.93 -3.28
N THR A 127 8.73 2.72 -3.40
CA THR A 127 10.11 2.48 -3.85
C THR A 127 10.22 2.39 -5.38
N ALA A 128 9.42 1.55 -6.03
CA ALA A 128 9.54 1.27 -7.46
C ALA A 128 8.81 2.29 -8.36
N ARG A 129 7.78 2.96 -7.84
CA ARG A 129 6.92 3.89 -8.59
C ARG A 129 6.59 5.14 -7.76
N PRO A 130 7.60 5.96 -7.40
CA PRO A 130 7.43 7.08 -6.46
C PRO A 130 6.40 8.11 -6.91
N THR A 131 6.20 8.28 -8.23
CA THR A 131 5.14 9.15 -8.78
C THR A 131 3.73 8.64 -8.50
N LEU A 132 3.50 7.32 -8.57
CA LEU A 132 2.21 6.71 -8.21
C LEU A 132 1.95 6.83 -6.71
N PHE A 133 2.99 6.63 -5.90
CA PHE A 133 2.87 6.83 -4.46
C PHE A 133 2.52 8.29 -4.13
N GLN A 134 3.19 9.25 -4.78
CA GLN A 134 2.90 10.67 -4.60
C GLN A 134 1.44 11.01 -4.99
N HIS A 135 0.96 10.52 -6.13
CA HIS A 135 -0.43 10.66 -6.55
C HIS A 135 -1.42 10.09 -5.52
N ALA A 136 -1.13 8.94 -4.93
CA ALA A 136 -1.94 8.36 -3.86
C ALA A 136 -1.97 9.25 -2.60
N ILE A 137 -0.85 9.89 -2.23
CA ILE A 137 -0.80 10.85 -1.11
C ILE A 137 -1.61 12.11 -1.42
N GLU A 138 -1.58 12.60 -2.65
CA GLU A 138 -2.36 13.75 -3.10
C GLU A 138 -3.86 13.44 -3.05
N ALA A 139 -4.29 12.30 -3.60
CA ALA A 139 -5.67 11.83 -3.54
C ALA A 139 -6.15 11.64 -2.09
N MET A 140 -5.32 11.04 -1.23
CA MET A 140 -5.56 10.93 0.21
C MET A 140 -5.79 12.30 0.85
N ALA A 141 -4.91 13.27 0.61
CA ALA A 141 -4.99 14.61 1.21
C ALA A 141 -6.21 15.40 0.72
N VAL A 142 -6.53 15.32 -0.58
CA VAL A 142 -7.71 15.96 -1.17
C VAL A 142 -8.99 15.39 -0.58
N ALA A 143 -9.13 14.07 -0.50
CA ALA A 143 -10.30 13.43 0.10
C ALA A 143 -10.50 13.84 1.57
N GLY A 144 -9.39 13.89 2.34
CA GLY A 144 -9.41 14.36 3.72
C GLY A 144 -9.79 15.84 3.85
N ALA A 145 -9.31 16.69 2.95
CA ALA A 145 -9.60 18.12 2.98
C ALA A 145 -11.07 18.39 2.67
N LEU A 146 -11.63 17.71 1.66
CA LEU A 146 -13.04 17.79 1.31
C LEU A 146 -13.95 17.31 2.47
N MET A 147 -13.55 16.24 3.17
CA MET A 147 -14.29 15.79 4.35
C MET A 147 -14.18 16.78 5.51
N SER A 148 -12.99 17.34 5.75
CA SER A 148 -12.73 18.33 6.79
C SER A 148 -13.48 19.65 6.56
N ALA A 149 -13.68 20.04 5.29
CA ALA A 149 -14.45 21.23 4.93
C ALA A 149 -15.96 21.09 5.16
N ARG A 150 -16.46 19.85 5.30
CA ARG A 150 -17.88 19.59 5.53
C ARG A 150 -18.23 19.83 7.01
N SER A 151 -19.26 20.64 7.26
CA SER A 151 -19.73 20.90 8.63
C SER A 151 -20.08 19.58 9.33
N GLY A 152 -19.33 19.24 10.39
CA GLY A 152 -19.55 18.03 11.20
C GLY A 152 -18.60 16.86 10.93
N GLY A 153 -17.64 16.97 10.00
CA GLY A 153 -16.65 15.91 9.75
C GLY A 153 -15.82 15.60 10.98
N ASN A 154 -16.03 14.42 11.58
CA ASN A 154 -15.22 13.99 12.72
C ASN A 154 -13.91 13.32 12.25
N GLU A 155 -12.93 13.17 13.14
CA GLU A 155 -11.61 12.64 12.78
C GLU A 155 -11.65 11.25 12.13
N ARG A 156 -12.62 10.42 12.52
CA ARG A 156 -12.79 9.08 11.95
C ARG A 156 -13.28 9.12 10.51
N GLU A 157 -14.21 10.02 10.20
CA GLU A 157 -14.71 10.22 8.83
C GLU A 157 -13.61 10.79 7.93
N ILE A 158 -12.79 11.70 8.45
CA ILE A 158 -11.62 12.22 7.73
C ILE A 158 -10.63 11.09 7.44
N ALA A 159 -10.25 10.28 8.43
CA ALA A 159 -9.35 9.14 8.23
C ALA A 159 -9.91 8.11 7.24
N LEU A 160 -11.22 7.88 7.23
CA LEU A 160 -11.87 6.98 6.28
C LEU A 160 -11.84 7.55 4.86
N ALA A 161 -12.16 8.83 4.67
CA ALA A 161 -12.07 9.50 3.38
C ALA A 161 -10.63 9.52 2.85
N MET A 162 -9.67 9.81 3.72
CA MET A 162 -8.25 9.74 3.39
C MET A 162 -7.85 8.32 2.97
N SER A 163 -8.30 7.29 3.69
CA SER A 163 -8.04 5.90 3.33
C SER A 163 -8.63 5.56 1.96
N ALA A 164 -9.85 6.02 1.64
CA ALA A 164 -10.43 5.83 0.31
C ALA A 164 -9.59 6.51 -0.79
N GLY A 165 -9.13 7.74 -0.57
CA GLY A 165 -8.24 8.44 -1.52
C GLY A 165 -6.89 7.76 -1.67
N LEU A 166 -6.28 7.28 -0.58
CA LEU A 166 -4.99 6.60 -0.59
C LEU A 166 -5.02 5.29 -1.40
N LEU A 167 -6.16 4.60 -1.40
CA LEU A 167 -6.30 3.24 -1.94
C LEU A 167 -7.04 3.18 -3.26
N HIS A 168 -7.39 4.32 -3.87
CA HIS A 168 -8.26 4.36 -5.05
C HIS A 168 -7.66 3.66 -6.29
N ASP A 169 -6.33 3.64 -6.40
CA ASP A 169 -5.57 3.09 -7.53
C ASP A 169 -4.69 1.88 -7.14
N ILE A 170 -4.92 1.29 -5.95
CA ILE A 170 -4.24 0.06 -5.48
C ILE A 170 -5.02 -1.18 -5.91
#